data_AF-G3NFC7-F1
#
_entry.id   AF-G3NFC7-F1
#
_cell.length_a   1.000
_cell.length_b   1.000
_cell.length_c   1.000
_cell.angle_alpha   90.00
_cell.angle_beta   90.00
_cell.angle_gamma   90.00
#
_symmetry.space_group_name_H-M   'P 1'
#
loop_
_entity.id
_entity.type
_entity.pdbx_description
1 polymer ?
#
loop_
_entity_poly.entity_id
_entity_poly.type
_entity_poly.pdbx_seq_one_letter_code
_entity_poly.pdbx_strand_id
1 'polypeptide(L)'
;MRLSASRALLALALLAAFDSPESLQTAVRPDKGSTVTVSTALPPDQCAVCALGGVNDTLKSCRSSLSLVPEEEVKLLFNCSQPIEQAFTVTIAQTVECTKDICSPTTVETQPSLLSEFSRTYTWELKAPEKTLVGLNILGDGLRETSQPCPDGFQYSVTTPKTNPKGLTQYCRGGSATRLDEPNGAVVSLQVKPRALVESVLFYASAGPLKGRTVVLSVNSSTTVVIRRDPEAPECDVCSLDGSTPQCATNEKTLTNVNNLSLEFSCLKPQDVYSVEIKKKIECTQSTCTPAAGEIEPDVFKDFRRSITWDIGVPQRTVLTLDFPGGLKEMSEAETCPDGHQYSVSTIKSQGEITTSYCKGGTASPLGLLAATSVTTQVLKGSEVDSFTVKVAPRGSRMMSVM
;
A
#
# COMPACT_ATOMS: atom_id res chain seq x y z
N MET A 1 28.80 39.13 87.57
CA MET A 1 28.49 39.00 86.13
C MET A 1 29.16 37.70 85.65
N ARG A 2 28.52 36.51 85.64
CA ARG A 2 27.49 35.97 84.70
C ARG A 2 27.89 36.25 83.24
N LEU A 3 28.07 35.33 82.28
CA LEU A 3 27.46 34.02 81.90
C LEU A 3 28.42 33.37 80.83
N SER A 4 28.81 32.09 80.89
CA SER A 4 28.21 30.86 80.29
C SER A 4 28.39 30.60 78.77
N ALA A 5 28.86 29.38 78.45
CA ALA A 5 28.44 28.48 77.35
C ALA A 5 28.76 28.86 75.87
N SER A 6 28.80 28.01 74.86
CA SER A 6 29.00 26.56 74.59
C SER A 6 28.87 26.41 73.05
N ARG A 7 29.60 25.46 72.44
CA ARG A 7 29.40 24.73 71.15
C ARG A 7 28.38 25.25 70.10
N ALA A 8 28.78 25.21 68.82
CA ALA A 8 27.95 24.62 67.75
C ALA A 8 28.78 24.27 66.48
N LEU A 9 28.91 22.98 66.20
CA LEU A 9 29.20 22.42 64.87
C LEU A 9 27.90 22.51 64.05
N LEU A 10 27.90 23.22 62.92
CA LEU A 10 26.78 23.16 61.97
C LEU A 10 26.88 21.88 61.14
N ALA A 11 25.98 20.94 61.44
CA ALA A 11 25.63 19.86 60.54
C ALA A 11 24.65 20.40 59.48
N LEU A 12 25.01 20.29 58.20
CA LEU A 12 24.06 20.48 57.10
C LEU A 12 23.06 19.32 57.10
N ALA A 13 21.81 19.62 57.40
CA ALA A 13 20.69 18.72 57.19
C ALA A 13 20.36 18.67 55.69
N LEU A 14 20.69 17.56 55.04
CA LEU A 14 20.07 17.13 53.78
C LEU A 14 18.61 16.79 54.07
N LEU A 15 17.69 17.70 53.72
CA LEU A 15 16.28 17.37 53.57
C LEU A 15 16.13 16.49 52.32
N ALA A 16 16.27 15.17 52.49
CA ALA A 16 15.69 14.23 51.57
C ALA A 16 14.16 14.36 51.73
N ALA A 17 13.52 15.05 50.79
CA ALA A 17 12.09 14.88 50.58
C ALA A 17 11.88 13.41 50.21
N PHE A 18 11.44 12.62 51.17
CA PHE A 18 10.88 11.30 50.88
C PHE A 18 9.59 11.57 50.10
N ASP A 19 9.67 11.48 48.77
CA ASP A 19 8.49 11.20 47.95
C ASP A 19 7.97 9.85 48.45
N SER A 20 6.88 9.90 49.21
CA SER A 20 6.15 8.70 49.59
C SER A 20 5.72 7.99 48.29
N PRO A 21 5.86 6.65 48.19
CA PRO A 21 5.36 5.93 47.02
C PRO A 21 3.86 6.19 46.90
N GLU A 22 3.47 6.93 45.86
CA GLU A 22 2.06 7.14 45.53
C GLU A 22 1.50 5.79 45.08
N SER A 23 0.72 5.16 45.95
CA SER A 23 -0.07 4.00 45.57
C SER A 23 -1.46 4.47 45.16
N LEU A 24 -1.92 4.02 43.99
CA LEU A 24 -3.27 4.30 43.51
C LEU A 24 -4.04 2.99 43.48
N GLN A 25 -5.23 3.00 44.07
CA GLN A 25 -6.18 1.91 43.98
C GLN A 25 -7.41 2.39 43.22
N THR A 26 -7.85 1.63 42.23
CA THR A 26 -9.02 1.97 41.42
C THR A 26 -9.74 0.72 40.93
N ALA A 27 -11.06 0.80 40.78
CA ALA A 27 -11.87 -0.25 40.18
C ALA A 27 -12.11 0.08 38.71
N VAL A 28 -11.88 -0.89 37.83
CA VAL A 28 -12.02 -0.72 36.39
C VAL A 28 -12.85 -1.85 35.81
N ARG A 29 -13.70 -1.51 34.85
CA ARG A 29 -14.50 -2.46 34.09
C ARG A 29 -14.39 -2.09 32.61
N PRO A 30 -13.56 -2.78 31.83
CA PRO A 30 -13.46 -2.52 30.39
C PRO A 30 -14.79 -2.77 29.68
N ASP A 31 -15.08 -1.97 28.66
CA ASP A 31 -16.29 -2.15 27.85
C ASP A 31 -16.26 -3.45 27.03
N LYS A 32 -17.44 -3.88 26.58
CA LYS A 32 -17.59 -5.06 25.72
C LYS A 32 -16.76 -4.93 24.46
N GLY A 33 -16.00 -5.98 24.13
CA GLY A 33 -15.15 -6.00 22.93
C GLY A 33 -13.89 -5.12 23.04
N SER A 34 -13.62 -4.52 24.20
CA SER A 34 -12.45 -3.70 24.46
C SER A 34 -11.41 -4.50 25.24
N THR A 35 -10.24 -4.73 24.64
CA THR A 35 -9.09 -5.30 25.33
C THR A 35 -8.25 -4.18 25.92
N VAL A 36 -8.14 -4.15 27.24
CA VAL A 36 -7.37 -3.13 27.95
C VAL A 36 -6.08 -3.74 28.48
N THR A 37 -4.95 -3.13 28.17
CA THR A 37 -3.65 -3.51 28.71
C THR A 37 -3.05 -2.33 29.45
N VAL A 38 -2.61 -2.56 30.68
CA VAL A 38 -1.89 -1.58 31.48
C VAL A 38 -0.47 -2.06 31.63
N SER A 39 0.51 -1.22 31.28
CA SER A 39 1.91 -1.59 31.27
C SER A 39 2.83 -0.48 31.74
N THR A 40 4.00 -0.87 32.24
CA THR A 40 5.12 0.02 32.54
C THR A 40 6.39 -0.48 31.83
N ALA A 41 7.24 0.45 31.42
CA ALA A 41 8.58 0.14 30.92
C ALA A 41 9.60 -0.09 32.04
N LEU A 42 9.22 0.20 33.29
CA LEU A 42 10.09 0.06 34.45
C LEU A 42 10.14 -1.41 34.93
N PRO A 43 11.24 -1.82 35.58
CA PRO A 43 11.36 -3.14 36.18
C PRO A 43 10.25 -3.43 37.21
N PRO A 44 9.79 -4.70 37.35
CA PRO A 44 8.71 -5.07 38.28
C PRO A 44 8.97 -4.77 39.75
N ASP A 45 10.24 -4.70 40.15
CA ASP A 45 10.70 -4.32 41.49
C ASP A 45 10.57 -2.81 41.75
N GLN A 46 10.53 -2.01 40.68
CA GLN A 46 10.37 -0.56 40.76
C GLN A 46 8.90 -0.15 40.61
N CYS A 47 8.18 -0.74 39.66
CA CYS A 47 6.78 -0.47 39.40
C CYS A 47 6.03 -1.73 38.96
N ALA A 48 4.88 -1.97 39.59
CA ALA A 48 4.01 -3.09 39.27
C ALA A 48 2.53 -2.68 39.37
N VAL A 49 1.72 -3.23 38.47
CA VAL A 49 0.26 -3.20 38.57
C VAL A 49 -0.22 -4.55 39.08
N CYS A 50 -1.06 -4.52 40.10
CA CYS A 50 -1.56 -5.70 40.79
C CYS A 50 -3.07 -5.81 40.69
N ALA A 51 -3.59 -7.01 40.40
CA ALA A 51 -5.00 -7.32 40.49
C ALA A 51 -5.36 -7.80 41.91
N LEU A 52 -6.38 -7.18 42.49
CA LEU A 52 -6.95 -7.58 43.78
C LEU A 52 -8.20 -8.45 43.54
N GLY A 53 -8.45 -9.43 44.41
CA GLY A 53 -9.66 -10.25 44.32
C GLY A 53 -10.14 -10.81 45.65
N GLY A 54 -11.41 -11.21 45.70
CA GLY A 54 -12.05 -11.76 46.90
C GLY A 54 -12.66 -10.68 47.81
N VAL A 55 -13.42 -11.11 48.83
CA VAL A 55 -14.16 -10.22 49.75
C VAL A 55 -13.23 -9.33 50.58
N ASN A 56 -11.96 -9.72 50.74
CA ASN A 56 -10.95 -9.00 51.52
C ASN A 56 -9.86 -8.34 50.65
N ASP A 57 -10.09 -8.17 49.35
CA ASP A 57 -9.13 -7.56 48.40
C ASP A 57 -7.73 -8.21 48.46
N THR A 58 -7.68 -9.55 48.51
CA THR A 58 -6.42 -10.29 48.51
C THR A 58 -5.69 -10.10 47.18
N LEU A 59 -4.40 -9.79 47.26
CA LEU A 59 -3.54 -9.59 46.10
C LEU A 59 -3.40 -10.90 45.31
N LYS A 60 -3.92 -10.93 44.08
CA LYS A 60 -3.93 -12.14 43.23
C LYS A 60 -2.67 -12.25 42.38
N SER A 61 -2.25 -11.16 41.75
CA SER A 61 -1.10 -11.16 40.84
C SER A 61 -0.58 -9.74 40.63
N CYS A 62 0.75 -9.58 40.56
CA CYS A 62 1.42 -8.32 40.22
C CYS A 62 2.33 -8.54 39.02
N ARG A 63 2.28 -7.64 38.04
CA ARG A 63 3.09 -7.70 36.81
C ARG A 63 3.46 -6.30 36.34
N SER A 64 4.49 -6.19 35.51
CA SER A 64 4.80 -4.95 34.78
C SER A 64 3.83 -4.70 33.61
N SER A 65 3.09 -5.73 33.19
CA SER A 65 2.03 -5.63 32.19
C SER A 65 0.88 -6.55 32.56
N LEU A 66 -0.34 -6.03 32.53
CA LEU A 66 -1.57 -6.73 32.88
C LEU A 66 -2.66 -6.43 31.84
N SER A 67 -3.19 -7.49 31.22
CA SER A 67 -4.36 -7.40 30.36
C SER A 67 -5.62 -7.69 31.17
N LEU A 68 -6.64 -6.85 30.97
CA LEU A 68 -7.92 -6.93 31.65
C LEU A 68 -8.93 -7.65 30.75
N VAL A 69 -9.82 -8.41 31.38
CA VAL A 69 -10.90 -9.12 30.69
C VAL A 69 -12.05 -8.12 30.43
N PRO A 70 -12.61 -8.07 29.21
CA PRO A 70 -13.78 -7.24 28.91
C PRO A 70 -14.96 -7.58 29.82
N GLU A 71 -15.75 -6.58 30.22
CA GLU A 71 -16.97 -6.72 31.03
C GLU A 71 -16.78 -7.34 32.43
N GLU A 72 -15.55 -7.52 32.89
CA GLU A 72 -15.24 -7.93 34.26
C GLU A 72 -14.72 -6.73 35.05
N GLU A 73 -15.32 -6.49 36.23
CA GLU A 73 -14.80 -5.48 37.14
C GLU A 73 -13.61 -6.03 37.90
N VAL A 74 -12.49 -5.32 37.85
CA VAL A 74 -11.25 -5.67 38.54
C VAL A 74 -10.76 -4.47 39.33
N LYS A 75 -10.42 -4.70 40.61
CA LYS A 75 -9.71 -3.72 41.43
C LYS A 75 -8.22 -3.81 41.16
N LEU A 76 -7.62 -2.69 40.78
CA LEU A 76 -6.20 -2.57 40.51
C LEU A 76 -5.51 -1.78 41.61
N LEU A 77 -4.31 -2.22 41.97
CA LEU A 77 -3.38 -1.50 42.82
C LEU A 77 -2.11 -1.20 42.02
N PHE A 78 -1.79 0.07 41.88
CA PHE A 78 -0.58 0.58 41.28
C PHE A 78 0.44 0.86 42.37
N ASN A 79 1.60 0.23 42.28
CA ASN A 79 2.70 0.48 43.18
C ASN A 79 3.94 0.85 42.37
N CYS A 80 4.52 2.02 42.64
CA CYS A 80 5.64 2.54 41.88
C CYS A 80 6.50 3.46 42.75
N SER A 81 7.80 3.41 42.52
CA SER A 81 8.78 4.31 43.15
C SER A 81 8.81 5.71 42.54
N GLN A 82 8.17 5.90 41.38
CA GLN A 82 8.06 7.15 40.65
C GLN A 82 6.59 7.58 40.52
N PRO A 83 6.30 8.85 40.17
CA PRO A 83 4.94 9.31 39.91
C PRO A 83 4.23 8.40 38.91
N ILE A 84 3.15 7.77 39.37
CA ILE A 84 2.45 6.71 38.63
C ILE A 84 1.96 7.16 37.25
N GLU A 85 1.59 8.44 37.12
CA GLU A 85 1.06 9.06 35.90
C GLU A 85 2.05 9.02 34.73
N GLN A 86 3.35 8.97 35.04
CA GLN A 86 4.44 8.91 34.07
C GLN A 86 4.98 7.48 33.90
N ALA A 87 4.77 6.62 34.90
CA ALA A 87 5.32 5.27 34.92
C ALA A 87 4.46 4.25 34.15
N PHE A 88 3.15 4.47 34.08
CA PHE A 88 2.22 3.55 33.42
C PHE A 88 1.58 4.14 32.16
N THR A 89 1.35 3.27 31.19
CA THR A 89 0.58 3.55 29.98
C THR A 89 -0.55 2.57 29.84
N VAL A 90 -1.66 3.02 29.27
CA VAL A 90 -2.85 2.22 29.06
C VAL A 90 -3.15 2.11 27.57
N THR A 91 -3.25 0.90 27.06
CA THR A 91 -3.69 0.63 25.70
C THR A 91 -5.10 0.06 25.73
N ILE A 92 -6.00 0.68 24.96
CA ILE A 92 -7.39 0.26 24.81
C ILE A 92 -7.60 -0.14 23.36
N ALA A 93 -7.68 -1.44 23.10
CA ALA A 93 -7.77 -2.00 21.76
C ALA A 93 -9.17 -2.53 21.47
N GLN A 94 -9.71 -2.17 20.32
CA GLN A 94 -10.99 -2.63 19.80
C GLN A 94 -10.84 -3.04 18.33
N THR A 95 -11.82 -3.77 17.82
CA THR A 95 -11.89 -4.16 16.40
C THR A 95 -13.17 -3.61 15.79
N VAL A 96 -13.05 -3.03 14.60
CA VAL A 96 -14.19 -2.63 13.77
C VAL A 96 -14.29 -3.64 12.63
N GLU A 97 -15.32 -4.49 12.68
CA GLU A 97 -15.56 -5.51 11.67
C GLU A 97 -16.62 -5.04 10.68
N CYS A 98 -16.24 -4.97 9.43
CA CYS A 98 -17.07 -4.52 8.34
C CYS A 98 -17.45 -5.69 7.44
N THR A 99 -18.65 -5.58 6.88
CA THR A 99 -19.11 -6.29 5.69
C THR A 99 -18.88 -5.39 4.47
N LYS A 100 -19.49 -5.68 3.32
CA LYS A 100 -19.35 -4.84 2.12
C LYS A 100 -19.93 -3.43 2.30
N ASP A 101 -20.98 -3.30 3.13
CA ASP A 101 -21.78 -2.08 3.21
C ASP A 101 -21.91 -1.51 4.64
N ILE A 102 -21.66 -2.34 5.67
CA ILE A 102 -21.94 -1.98 7.08
C ILE A 102 -20.77 -2.39 7.97
N CYS A 103 -20.45 -1.57 8.97
CA CYS A 103 -19.45 -1.84 10.00
C CYS A 103 -20.08 -2.03 11.40
N SER A 104 -19.47 -2.91 12.18
CA SER A 104 -19.81 -3.23 13.56
C SER A 104 -18.55 -3.11 14.44
N PRO A 105 -18.54 -2.20 15.43
CA PRO A 105 -19.58 -1.21 15.69
C PRO A 105 -19.61 -0.11 14.62
N THR A 106 -20.78 0.53 14.45
CA THR A 106 -20.91 1.70 13.55
C THR A 106 -20.37 2.97 14.20
N THR A 107 -20.57 3.12 15.51
CA THR A 107 -19.93 4.15 16.32
C THR A 107 -18.63 3.61 16.88
N VAL A 108 -17.54 4.33 16.63
CA VAL A 108 -16.25 3.99 17.22
C VAL A 108 -16.13 4.75 18.54
N GLU A 109 -16.43 4.02 19.60
CA GLU A 109 -16.55 4.57 20.94
C GLU A 109 -15.21 4.52 21.69
N THR A 110 -15.00 5.49 22.56
CA THR A 110 -13.94 5.47 23.55
C THR A 110 -14.56 5.31 24.93
N GLN A 111 -13.82 4.71 25.86
CA GLN A 111 -14.16 4.70 27.28
C GLN A 111 -13.36 5.83 27.97
N PRO A 112 -13.88 7.08 28.06
CA PRO A 112 -13.05 8.24 28.36
C PRO A 112 -12.62 8.32 29.82
N SER A 113 -13.38 7.69 30.72
CA SER A 113 -13.12 7.68 32.15
C SER A 113 -12.19 6.54 32.58
N LEU A 114 -11.95 5.56 31.71
CA LEU A 114 -11.13 4.40 32.06
C LEU A 114 -9.67 4.84 32.25
N LEU A 115 -9.17 4.73 33.48
CA LEU A 115 -7.77 4.96 33.84
C LEU A 115 -7.25 6.32 33.31
N SER A 116 -8.07 7.36 33.50
CA SER A 116 -7.86 8.69 32.94
C SER A 116 -6.56 9.37 33.41
N GLU A 117 -6.03 8.93 34.55
CA GLU A 117 -4.85 9.40 35.26
C GLU A 117 -3.55 9.06 34.52
N PHE A 118 -3.62 8.17 33.53
CA PHE A 118 -2.46 7.72 32.76
C PHE A 118 -2.54 8.19 31.31
N SER A 119 -1.39 8.13 30.64
CA SER A 119 -1.34 8.26 29.19
C SER A 119 -2.09 7.09 28.55
N ARG A 120 -3.00 7.39 27.62
CA ARG A 120 -3.88 6.39 27.00
C ARG A 120 -3.67 6.36 25.50
N THR A 121 -3.63 5.16 24.95
CA THR A 121 -3.63 4.91 23.52
C THR A 121 -4.85 4.07 23.18
N TYR A 122 -5.78 4.66 22.44
CA TYR A 122 -6.92 3.97 21.86
C TYR A 122 -6.51 3.44 20.50
N THR A 123 -6.84 2.18 20.20
CA THR A 123 -6.46 1.50 18.96
C THR A 123 -7.65 0.77 18.38
N TRP A 124 -7.90 0.95 17.09
CA TRP A 124 -8.96 0.28 16.33
C TRP A 124 -8.35 -0.45 15.15
N GLU A 125 -8.43 -1.78 15.18
CA GLU A 125 -8.08 -2.64 14.06
C GLU A 125 -9.30 -2.74 13.12
N LEU A 126 -9.12 -2.40 11.85
CA LEU A 126 -10.16 -2.46 10.84
C LEU A 126 -10.12 -3.80 10.12
N LYS A 127 -11.22 -4.55 10.16
CA LYS A 127 -11.38 -5.81 9.45
C LYS A 127 -12.48 -5.69 8.42
N ALA A 128 -12.18 -5.95 7.16
CA ALA A 128 -13.15 -5.87 6.08
C ALA A 128 -12.86 -6.95 5.03
N PRO A 129 -13.84 -7.34 4.19
CA PRO A 129 -13.61 -8.22 3.07
C PRO A 129 -12.61 -7.62 2.08
N GLU A 130 -12.04 -8.45 1.21
CA GLU A 130 -11.25 -7.94 0.09
C GLU A 130 -12.09 -6.96 -0.77
N LYS A 131 -11.40 -6.02 -1.45
CA LYS A 131 -12.01 -4.96 -2.27
C LYS A 131 -13.00 -4.05 -1.51
N THR A 132 -12.86 -3.94 -0.19
CA THR A 132 -13.66 -3.05 0.65
C THR A 132 -12.78 -2.00 1.29
N LEU A 133 -13.21 -0.74 1.26
CA LEU A 133 -12.66 0.35 2.06
C LEU A 133 -13.51 0.58 3.29
N VAL A 134 -12.85 0.80 4.42
CA VAL A 134 -13.48 1.23 5.66
C VAL A 134 -13.32 2.75 5.76
N GLY A 135 -14.44 3.45 5.66
CA GLY A 135 -14.51 4.88 5.84
C GLY A 135 -14.81 5.24 7.30
N LEU A 136 -13.89 5.93 7.95
CA LEU A 136 -14.06 6.51 9.28
C LEU A 136 -14.35 8.00 9.14
N ASN A 137 -15.61 8.40 9.34
CA ASN A 137 -15.99 9.81 9.36
C ASN A 137 -15.61 10.40 10.72
N ILE A 138 -14.75 11.41 10.72
CA ILE A 138 -14.22 12.06 11.92
C ILE A 138 -15.28 13.01 12.47
N LEU A 139 -15.54 12.91 13.77
CA LEU A 139 -16.38 13.87 14.49
C LEU A 139 -15.53 15.06 14.96
N GLY A 140 -16.05 16.27 14.78
CA GLY A 140 -15.37 17.52 15.16
C GLY A 140 -14.62 18.22 14.01
N ASP A 141 -13.53 18.91 14.35
CA ASP A 141 -12.82 19.87 13.47
C ASP A 141 -11.89 19.22 12.43
N GLY A 142 -12.08 17.94 12.14
CA GLY A 142 -11.25 17.16 11.21
C GLY A 142 -9.79 17.01 11.66
N LEU A 143 -8.99 16.42 10.78
CA LEU A 143 -7.59 16.08 11.00
C LEU A 143 -6.67 16.80 10.01
N ARG A 144 -5.46 17.13 10.48
CA ARG A 144 -4.37 17.70 9.69
C ARG A 144 -3.15 16.81 9.82
N GLU A 145 -2.58 16.39 8.70
CA GLU A 145 -1.34 15.62 8.69
C GLU A 145 -0.19 16.42 9.31
N THR A 146 0.70 15.74 10.03
CA THR A 146 1.82 16.34 10.73
C THR A 146 3.02 15.38 10.77
N SER A 147 4.22 15.93 10.91
CA SER A 147 5.44 15.19 11.28
C SER A 147 5.95 15.60 12.67
N GLN A 148 5.24 16.50 13.35
CA GLN A 148 5.57 17.02 14.67
C GLN A 148 4.46 16.67 15.67
N PRO A 149 4.80 16.51 16.97
CA PRO A 149 3.82 16.24 18.01
C PRO A 149 2.72 17.30 18.09
N CYS A 150 1.48 16.86 18.30
CA CYS A 150 0.36 17.77 18.41
C CYS A 150 0.43 18.63 19.67
N PRO A 151 0.21 19.96 19.57
CA PRO A 151 0.34 20.87 20.69
C PRO A 151 -0.71 20.62 21.78
N ASP A 152 -1.90 20.15 21.39
CA ASP A 152 -2.98 19.78 22.30
C ASP A 152 -2.78 18.40 22.95
N GLY A 153 -1.79 17.63 22.49
CA GLY A 153 -1.50 16.29 22.98
C GLY A 153 -2.43 15.19 22.46
N PHE A 154 -3.28 15.46 21.46
CA PHE A 154 -4.13 14.47 20.80
C PHE A 154 -3.46 14.06 19.49
N GLN A 155 -2.74 12.95 19.52
CA GLN A 155 -1.98 12.45 18.38
C GLN A 155 -2.71 11.28 17.75
N TYR A 156 -3.25 11.48 16.55
CA TYR A 156 -3.82 10.39 15.75
C TYR A 156 -2.72 9.77 14.89
N SER A 157 -2.84 8.47 14.62
CA SER A 157 -1.99 7.80 13.65
C SER A 157 -2.68 6.66 12.92
N VAL A 158 -2.28 6.44 11.68
CA VAL A 158 -2.81 5.40 10.79
C VAL A 158 -1.65 4.56 10.25
N THR A 159 -1.78 3.24 10.36
CA THR A 159 -0.84 2.26 9.81
C THR A 159 -1.57 1.27 8.92
N THR A 160 -1.09 1.05 7.69
CA THR A 160 -1.69 0.05 6.78
C THR A 160 -0.78 -1.17 6.59
N PRO A 161 -1.33 -2.38 6.30
CA PRO A 161 -0.53 -3.61 6.19
C PRO A 161 0.52 -3.59 5.07
N LYS A 162 0.29 -2.81 4.00
CA LYS A 162 1.16 -2.74 2.82
C LYS A 162 2.26 -1.68 2.94
N THR A 163 2.28 -0.93 4.04
CA THR A 163 3.34 0.03 4.33
C THR A 163 4.41 -0.63 5.20
N ASN A 164 5.66 -0.63 4.72
CA ASN A 164 6.83 -0.79 5.60
C ASN A 164 6.67 0.14 6.82
N PRO A 165 7.33 -0.13 7.97
CA PRO A 165 7.21 0.67 9.21
C PRO A 165 7.55 2.18 9.09
N LYS A 166 7.90 2.67 7.89
CA LYS A 166 8.03 4.09 7.53
C LYS A 166 6.72 4.75 7.03
N GLY A 167 5.63 4.00 6.85
CA GLY A 167 4.36 4.51 6.32
C GLY A 167 3.32 4.90 7.38
N LEU A 168 3.76 5.14 8.62
CA LEU A 168 2.93 5.71 9.67
C LEU A 168 2.55 7.14 9.27
N THR A 169 1.26 7.40 9.08
CA THR A 169 0.77 8.76 8.86
C THR A 169 0.23 9.31 10.17
N GLN A 170 0.67 10.51 10.55
CA GLN A 170 0.34 11.14 11.83
C GLN A 170 -0.52 12.38 11.61
N TYR A 171 -1.49 12.60 12.50
CA TYR A 171 -2.42 13.72 12.40
C TYR A 171 -2.67 14.42 13.74
N CYS A 172 -2.89 15.72 13.67
CA CYS A 172 -3.45 16.55 14.75
C CYS A 172 -4.88 16.96 14.44
N ARG A 173 -5.63 17.37 15.46
CA ARG A 173 -6.97 17.97 15.28
C ARG A 173 -6.91 19.34 14.61
N GLY A 174 -7.99 19.73 13.95
CA GLY A 174 -8.16 21.05 13.34
C GLY A 174 -7.63 21.12 11.91
N GLY A 175 -8.17 20.27 11.02
CA GLY A 175 -7.74 20.19 9.62
C GLY A 175 -8.87 19.84 8.67
N SER A 176 -8.55 19.80 7.37
CA SER A 176 -9.55 19.59 6.32
C SER A 176 -9.95 18.12 6.12
N ALA A 177 -9.22 17.16 6.69
CA ALA A 177 -9.57 15.75 6.55
C ALA A 177 -10.72 15.42 7.51
N THR A 178 -11.92 15.22 6.98
CA THR A 178 -13.12 14.85 7.75
C THR A 178 -13.46 13.37 7.63
N ARG A 179 -12.71 12.62 6.82
CA ARG A 179 -12.88 11.18 6.59
C ARG A 179 -11.54 10.52 6.30
N LEU A 180 -11.33 9.34 6.87
CA LEU A 180 -10.21 8.44 6.55
C LEU A 180 -10.78 7.22 5.84
N ASP A 181 -10.29 6.89 4.65
CA ASP A 181 -10.71 5.70 3.90
C ASP A 181 -9.55 4.71 3.87
N GLU A 182 -9.67 3.64 4.67
CA GLU A 182 -8.57 2.73 4.96
C GLU A 182 -8.88 1.29 4.49
N PRO A 183 -7.86 0.53 4.05
CA PRO A 183 -8.06 -0.85 3.63
C PRO A 183 -8.22 -1.81 4.82
N ASN A 184 -8.65 -3.04 4.53
CA ASN A 184 -8.62 -4.15 5.48
C ASN A 184 -7.24 -4.30 6.15
N GLY A 185 -7.22 -4.50 7.47
CA GLY A 185 -6.04 -4.67 8.30
C GLY A 185 -5.37 -3.35 8.71
N ALA A 186 -5.90 -2.19 8.32
CA ALA A 186 -5.40 -0.92 8.81
C ALA A 186 -5.66 -0.77 10.31
N VAL A 187 -4.76 -0.07 10.99
CA VAL A 187 -4.84 0.24 12.41
C VAL A 187 -4.85 1.75 12.57
N VAL A 188 -5.92 2.24 13.19
CA VAL A 188 -6.07 3.66 13.55
C VAL A 188 -5.90 3.78 15.05
N SER A 189 -5.17 4.78 15.51
CA SER A 189 -4.97 5.02 16.93
C SER A 189 -5.04 6.48 17.32
N LEU A 190 -5.39 6.74 18.57
CA LEU A 190 -5.35 8.03 19.23
C LEU A 190 -4.54 7.91 20.52
N GLN A 191 -3.45 8.64 20.61
CA GLN A 191 -2.67 8.80 21.84
C GLN A 191 -3.04 10.13 22.52
N VAL A 192 -3.30 10.07 23.83
CA VAL A 192 -3.61 11.23 24.66
C VAL A 192 -2.78 11.25 25.96
N LYS A 193 -2.55 12.45 26.46
CA LYS A 193 -1.86 12.70 27.74
C LYS A 193 -2.75 12.31 28.95
N PRO A 194 -2.13 12.15 30.14
CA PRO A 194 -2.88 11.99 31.39
C PRO A 194 -3.95 13.07 31.56
N ARG A 195 -5.10 12.65 32.05
CA ARG A 195 -6.29 13.47 32.38
C ARG A 195 -6.90 14.23 31.20
N ALA A 196 -6.50 13.92 29.97
CA ALA A 196 -7.11 14.49 28.77
C ALA A 196 -8.60 14.07 28.67
N LEU A 197 -9.47 15.02 28.36
CA LEU A 197 -10.89 14.75 28.13
C LEU A 197 -11.06 14.24 26.68
N VAL A 198 -11.43 12.97 26.55
CA VAL A 198 -11.67 12.31 25.26
C VAL A 198 -13.17 12.22 25.01
N GLU A 199 -13.59 12.47 23.78
CA GLU A 199 -15.00 12.31 23.39
C GLU A 199 -15.36 10.82 23.36
N SER A 200 -16.55 10.47 23.86
CA SER A 200 -17.02 9.08 23.91
C SER A 200 -17.22 8.45 22.54
N VAL A 201 -17.34 9.25 21.48
CA VAL A 201 -17.43 8.77 20.09
C VAL A 201 -16.49 9.62 19.24
N LEU A 202 -15.59 8.99 18.50
CA LEU A 202 -14.63 9.70 17.64
C LEU A 202 -14.92 9.55 16.15
N PHE A 203 -15.46 8.40 15.76
CA PHE A 203 -15.71 8.09 14.35
C PHE A 203 -17.07 7.43 14.13
N TYR A 204 -17.65 7.68 12.96
CA TYR A 204 -18.65 6.79 12.36
C TYR A 204 -18.01 5.93 11.28
N ALA A 205 -18.00 4.62 11.51
CA ALA A 205 -17.48 3.64 10.57
C ALA A 205 -18.53 3.27 9.52
N SER A 206 -18.09 3.21 8.27
CA SER A 206 -18.87 2.79 7.12
C SER A 206 -17.99 1.93 6.21
N ALA A 207 -18.59 1.06 5.41
CA ALA A 207 -17.88 0.29 4.42
C ALA A 207 -18.40 0.63 3.02
N GLY A 208 -17.52 0.53 2.05
CA GLY A 208 -17.89 0.68 0.65
C GLY A 208 -16.88 0.02 -0.28
N PRO A 209 -17.19 -0.04 -1.58
CA PRO A 209 -16.29 -0.62 -2.55
C PRO A 209 -14.97 0.16 -2.58
N LEU A 210 -13.85 -0.58 -2.58
CA LEU A 210 -12.54 -0.01 -2.80
C LEU A 210 -12.46 0.53 -4.23
N LYS A 211 -12.51 1.85 -4.35
CA LYS A 211 -12.27 2.55 -5.62
C LYS A 211 -10.80 2.89 -5.72
N GLY A 212 -10.10 2.18 -6.59
CA GLY A 212 -8.70 2.42 -6.89
C GLY A 212 -8.51 3.46 -7.97
N ARG A 213 -7.39 3.35 -8.68
CA ARG A 213 -7.05 4.24 -9.79
C ARG A 213 -8.09 4.12 -10.91
N THR A 214 -8.44 5.26 -11.51
CA THR A 214 -9.20 5.30 -12.77
C THR A 214 -8.26 5.74 -13.89
N VAL A 215 -8.37 5.10 -15.05
CA VAL A 215 -7.61 5.47 -16.24
C VAL A 215 -8.53 5.60 -17.44
N VAL A 216 -8.29 6.59 -18.30
CA VAL A 216 -9.03 6.77 -19.56
C VAL A 216 -8.11 6.37 -20.71
N LEU A 217 -8.58 5.48 -21.59
CA LEU A 217 -7.79 5.00 -22.71
C LEU A 217 -8.54 5.07 -24.04
N SER A 218 -7.76 5.24 -25.10
CA SER A 218 -8.20 5.12 -26.49
C SER A 218 -7.24 4.19 -27.22
N VAL A 219 -7.80 3.15 -27.83
CA VAL A 219 -7.07 2.07 -28.52
C VAL A 219 -7.73 1.88 -29.89
N ASN A 220 -6.94 2.03 -30.94
CA ASN A 220 -7.40 1.85 -32.32
C ASN A 220 -7.64 0.37 -32.66
N SER A 221 -8.17 0.08 -33.85
CA SER A 221 -8.49 -1.28 -34.29
C SER A 221 -7.25 -2.14 -34.60
N SER A 222 -6.08 -1.53 -34.81
CA SER A 222 -4.80 -2.22 -35.04
C SER A 222 -4.07 -2.56 -33.74
N THR A 223 -4.62 -2.19 -32.57
CA THR A 223 -4.00 -2.42 -31.28
C THR A 223 -4.96 -3.21 -30.39
N THR A 224 -4.44 -4.25 -29.75
CA THR A 224 -5.13 -5.00 -28.70
C THR A 224 -4.35 -4.84 -27.42
N VAL A 225 -5.04 -4.43 -26.35
CA VAL A 225 -4.48 -4.32 -25.00
C VAL A 225 -5.09 -5.42 -24.15
N VAL A 226 -4.25 -6.23 -23.52
CA VAL A 226 -4.65 -7.30 -22.61
C VAL A 226 -4.08 -7.01 -21.24
N ILE A 227 -4.95 -6.75 -20.27
CA ILE A 227 -4.59 -6.51 -18.88
C ILE A 227 -4.72 -7.84 -18.14
N ARG A 228 -3.60 -8.40 -17.68
CA ARG A 228 -3.52 -9.72 -17.03
C ARG A 228 -3.11 -9.61 -15.58
N ARG A 229 -3.91 -10.20 -14.71
CA ARG A 229 -3.63 -10.27 -13.29
C ARG A 229 -2.58 -11.35 -13.02
N ASP A 230 -1.66 -11.06 -12.09
CA ASP A 230 -0.84 -12.08 -11.48
C ASP A 230 -1.70 -13.01 -10.59
N PRO A 231 -1.71 -14.34 -10.84
CA PRO A 231 -2.48 -15.29 -10.02
C PRO A 231 -2.11 -15.29 -8.54
N GLU A 232 -0.87 -14.92 -8.20
CA GLU A 232 -0.40 -14.87 -6.80
C GLU A 232 -0.72 -13.53 -6.11
N ALA A 233 -1.12 -12.51 -6.88
CA ALA A 233 -1.45 -11.20 -6.33
C ALA A 233 -2.84 -11.18 -5.66
N PRO A 234 -3.09 -10.26 -4.70
CA PRO A 234 -4.39 -10.12 -4.02
C PRO A 234 -5.55 -9.79 -4.96
N GLU A 235 -6.80 -9.95 -4.51
CA GLU A 235 -7.92 -9.64 -5.38
C GLU A 235 -8.00 -8.18 -5.81
N CYS A 236 -8.06 -7.99 -7.13
CA CYS A 236 -8.32 -6.72 -7.80
C CYS A 236 -9.12 -7.04 -9.06
N ASP A 237 -10.11 -6.22 -9.35
CA ASP A 237 -10.89 -6.25 -10.59
C ASP A 237 -10.59 -4.99 -11.39
N VAL A 238 -10.70 -5.11 -12.71
CA VAL A 238 -10.70 -3.99 -13.65
C VAL A 238 -12.06 -3.89 -14.32
N CYS A 239 -12.73 -2.76 -14.13
CA CYS A 239 -14.09 -2.52 -14.63
C CYS A 239 -14.07 -1.47 -15.72
N SER A 240 -14.70 -1.75 -16.86
CA SER A 240 -15.00 -0.72 -17.86
C SER A 240 -16.27 0.03 -17.47
N LEU A 241 -16.21 1.36 -17.47
CA LEU A 241 -17.30 2.25 -17.10
C LEU A 241 -18.04 2.76 -18.36
N ASP A 242 -18.43 1.84 -19.24
CA ASP A 242 -19.21 2.12 -20.44
C ASP A 242 -20.70 1.86 -20.22
N GLY A 243 -21.51 2.93 -20.21
CA GLY A 243 -22.96 2.84 -20.06
C GLY A 243 -23.44 2.75 -18.60
N SER A 244 -24.59 2.10 -18.39
CA SER A 244 -25.30 2.09 -17.09
C SER A 244 -24.83 1.01 -16.11
N THR A 245 -24.09 -0.02 -16.57
CA THR A 245 -23.58 -1.11 -15.72
C THR A 245 -22.09 -1.35 -15.99
N PRO A 246 -21.20 -1.23 -14.99
CA PRO A 246 -19.78 -1.52 -15.15
C PRO A 246 -19.53 -2.98 -15.55
N GLN A 247 -18.67 -3.22 -16.55
CA GLN A 247 -18.24 -4.57 -16.91
C GLN A 247 -16.88 -4.90 -16.30
N CYS A 248 -16.91 -5.66 -15.22
CA CYS A 248 -15.72 -6.03 -14.45
C CYS A 248 -15.12 -7.37 -14.88
N ALA A 249 -13.78 -7.44 -14.85
CA ALA A 249 -13.03 -8.66 -15.04
C ALA A 249 -11.95 -8.80 -13.94
N THR A 250 -11.83 -10.01 -13.39
CA THR A 250 -10.87 -10.28 -12.30
C THR A 250 -9.49 -10.69 -12.82
N ASN A 251 -9.44 -11.59 -13.81
CA ASN A 251 -8.19 -12.22 -14.24
C ASN A 251 -7.60 -11.57 -15.48
N GLU A 252 -8.42 -11.36 -16.52
CA GLU A 252 -7.97 -10.80 -17.79
C GLU A 252 -9.03 -9.87 -18.38
N LYS A 253 -8.62 -8.71 -18.88
CA LYS A 253 -9.47 -7.81 -19.66
C LYS A 253 -8.78 -7.52 -20.99
N THR A 254 -9.44 -7.90 -22.09
CA THR A 254 -8.98 -7.61 -23.46
C THR A 254 -9.75 -6.43 -24.02
N LEU A 255 -9.03 -5.48 -24.60
CA LEU A 255 -9.55 -4.22 -25.13
C LEU A 255 -9.05 -4.04 -26.56
N THR A 256 -9.95 -3.70 -27.49
CA THR A 256 -9.63 -3.46 -28.90
C THR A 256 -10.66 -2.49 -29.46
N ASN A 257 -10.20 -1.52 -30.27
CA ASN A 257 -11.08 -0.53 -30.90
C ASN A 257 -12.00 0.21 -29.90
N VAL A 258 -11.42 0.75 -28.83
CA VAL A 258 -12.14 1.51 -27.79
C VAL A 258 -11.72 2.98 -27.84
N ASN A 259 -12.66 3.89 -27.57
CA ASN A 259 -12.41 5.34 -27.60
C ASN A 259 -12.88 5.97 -26.28
N ASN A 260 -11.98 6.68 -25.59
CA ASN A 260 -12.22 7.33 -24.29
C ASN A 260 -12.88 6.40 -23.26
N LEU A 261 -12.47 5.14 -23.22
CA LEU A 261 -12.99 4.19 -22.26
C LEU A 261 -12.35 4.42 -20.90
N SER A 262 -13.17 4.64 -19.88
CA SER A 262 -12.73 4.73 -18.49
C SER A 262 -12.66 3.33 -17.87
N LEU A 263 -11.49 2.97 -17.33
CA LEU A 263 -11.28 1.77 -16.54
C LEU A 263 -11.09 2.15 -15.08
N GLU A 264 -11.79 1.47 -14.18
CA GLU A 264 -11.63 1.61 -12.73
C GLU A 264 -11.08 0.30 -12.15
N PHE A 265 -10.03 0.41 -11.32
CA PHE A 265 -9.46 -0.73 -10.62
C PHE A 265 -10.02 -0.81 -9.19
N SER A 266 -10.29 -2.01 -8.68
CA SER A 266 -10.76 -2.20 -7.29
C SER A 266 -9.62 -2.39 -6.27
N CYS A 267 -8.44 -1.81 -6.54
CA CYS A 267 -7.28 -1.85 -5.66
C CYS A 267 -6.41 -0.58 -5.77
N LEU A 268 -5.67 -0.27 -4.70
CA LEU A 268 -4.86 0.96 -4.60
C LEU A 268 -3.61 0.98 -5.49
N LYS A 269 -3.01 -0.20 -5.73
CA LYS A 269 -1.77 -0.35 -6.51
C LYS A 269 -1.94 -1.37 -7.65
N PRO A 270 -2.77 -1.07 -8.67
CA PRO A 270 -3.03 -2.01 -9.76
C PRO A 270 -1.77 -2.38 -10.54
N GLN A 271 -0.77 -1.50 -10.59
CA GLN A 271 0.53 -1.73 -11.23
C GLN A 271 1.39 -2.83 -10.58
N ASP A 272 1.08 -3.21 -9.33
CA ASP A 272 1.73 -4.32 -8.63
C ASP A 272 0.96 -5.64 -8.77
N VAL A 273 -0.25 -5.59 -9.34
CA VAL A 273 -1.19 -6.71 -9.45
C VAL A 273 -1.38 -7.15 -10.90
N TYR A 274 -1.29 -6.21 -11.84
CA TYR A 274 -1.50 -6.44 -13.26
C TYR A 274 -0.22 -6.24 -14.08
N SER A 275 -0.09 -7.04 -15.13
CA SER A 275 0.78 -6.81 -16.27
C SER A 275 -0.05 -6.47 -17.50
N VAL A 276 0.53 -5.74 -18.44
CA VAL A 276 -0.19 -5.30 -19.64
C VAL A 276 0.54 -5.80 -20.88
N GLU A 277 -0.17 -6.54 -21.72
CA GLU A 277 0.31 -6.95 -23.04
C GLU A 277 -0.33 -6.08 -24.11
N ILE A 278 0.49 -5.51 -24.99
CA ILE A 278 0.04 -4.67 -26.09
C ILE A 278 0.45 -5.35 -27.39
N LYS A 279 -0.54 -5.78 -28.15
CA LYS A 279 -0.35 -6.40 -29.46
C LYS A 279 -0.71 -5.40 -30.53
N LYS A 280 0.25 -5.03 -31.36
CA LYS A 280 0.08 -4.14 -32.51
C LYS A 280 0.15 -4.95 -33.79
N LYS A 281 -0.93 -4.89 -34.55
CA LYS A 281 -1.00 -5.51 -35.87
C LYS A 281 -0.58 -4.49 -36.92
N ILE A 282 0.50 -4.79 -37.64
CA ILE A 282 1.01 -3.99 -38.75
C ILE A 282 0.82 -4.79 -40.03
N GLU A 283 0.11 -4.20 -40.98
CA GLU A 283 -0.08 -4.80 -42.30
C GLU A 283 0.74 -4.04 -43.32
N CYS A 284 1.56 -4.77 -44.09
CA CYS A 284 2.38 -4.20 -45.14
C CYS A 284 1.83 -4.50 -46.53
N THR A 285 2.02 -3.55 -47.44
CA THR A 285 1.90 -3.69 -48.88
C THR A 285 3.30 -3.93 -49.48
N GLN A 286 3.43 -3.89 -50.81
CA GLN A 286 4.73 -4.03 -51.47
C GLN A 286 5.71 -2.87 -51.21
N SER A 287 5.22 -1.73 -50.71
CA SER A 287 6.03 -0.51 -50.53
C SER A 287 5.80 0.23 -49.21
N THR A 288 4.72 -0.04 -48.48
CA THR A 288 4.36 0.68 -47.25
C THR A 288 3.82 -0.26 -46.17
N CYS A 289 3.89 0.14 -44.90
CA CYS A 289 3.28 -0.58 -43.78
C CYS A 289 2.38 0.37 -42.98
N THR A 290 1.29 -0.14 -42.41
CA THR A 290 0.35 0.65 -41.62
C THR A 290 -0.20 -0.17 -40.45
N PRO A 291 -0.28 0.40 -39.23
CA PRO A 291 0.27 1.69 -38.80
C PRO A 291 1.82 1.68 -38.79
N ALA A 292 2.44 2.84 -38.56
CA ALA A 292 3.89 2.88 -38.42
C ALA A 292 4.33 2.17 -37.12
N ALA A 293 5.39 1.36 -37.18
CA ALA A 293 5.87 0.59 -36.02
C ALA A 293 6.28 1.47 -34.82
N GLY A 294 6.70 2.70 -35.09
CA GLY A 294 7.05 3.70 -34.09
C GLY A 294 5.89 4.50 -33.50
N GLU A 295 4.63 4.23 -33.86
CA GLU A 295 3.50 4.85 -33.16
C GLU A 295 3.53 4.39 -31.69
N ILE A 296 3.64 5.34 -30.77
CA ILE A 296 3.87 5.07 -29.35
C ILE A 296 2.55 4.69 -28.66
N GLU A 297 2.68 3.80 -27.68
CA GLU A 297 1.65 3.26 -26.80
C GLU A 297 0.84 4.33 -26.04
N PRO A 298 -0.39 4.03 -25.59
CA PRO A 298 -1.00 4.84 -24.53
C PRO A 298 -0.12 4.87 -23.27
N ASP A 299 0.42 6.05 -22.96
CA ASP A 299 1.26 6.35 -21.78
C ASP A 299 0.59 6.00 -20.43
N VAL A 300 -0.71 5.74 -20.48
CA VAL A 300 -1.60 5.37 -19.38
C VAL A 300 -1.10 4.18 -18.55
N PHE A 301 -0.36 3.25 -19.16
CA PHE A 301 0.17 2.05 -18.49
C PHE A 301 1.68 2.10 -18.23
N LYS A 302 2.34 3.27 -18.33
CA LYS A 302 3.80 3.38 -18.20
C LYS A 302 4.36 2.83 -16.89
N ASP A 303 3.61 2.91 -15.80
CA ASP A 303 4.00 2.40 -14.49
C ASP A 303 3.76 0.89 -14.28
N PHE A 304 3.16 0.21 -15.26
CA PHE A 304 2.93 -1.23 -15.25
C PHE A 304 4.14 -1.97 -15.85
N ARG A 305 4.27 -3.26 -15.49
CA ARG A 305 5.10 -4.17 -16.28
C ARG A 305 4.38 -4.43 -17.59
N ARG A 306 5.07 -4.22 -18.71
CA ARG A 306 4.45 -4.32 -20.03
C ARG A 306 5.21 -5.25 -20.95
N SER A 307 4.49 -5.86 -21.89
CA SER A 307 5.07 -6.56 -23.04
C SER A 307 4.44 -6.00 -24.29
N ILE A 308 5.25 -5.59 -25.25
CA ILE A 308 4.76 -5.09 -26.53
C ILE A 308 5.15 -6.07 -27.62
N THR A 309 4.16 -6.46 -28.43
CA THR A 309 4.33 -7.34 -29.57
C THR A 309 3.86 -6.63 -30.83
N TRP A 310 4.71 -6.53 -31.83
CA TRP A 310 4.37 -6.06 -33.17
C TRP A 310 4.30 -7.25 -34.12
N ASP A 311 3.08 -7.60 -34.54
CA ASP A 311 2.83 -8.64 -35.52
C ASP A 311 2.79 -8.02 -36.91
N ILE A 312 3.82 -8.30 -37.71
CA ILE A 312 4.04 -7.68 -39.01
C ILE A 312 3.65 -8.66 -40.12
N GLY A 313 2.49 -8.42 -40.72
CA GLY A 313 2.02 -9.10 -41.92
C GLY A 313 2.72 -8.54 -43.16
N VAL A 314 3.35 -9.40 -43.95
CA VAL A 314 4.04 -9.02 -45.19
C VAL A 314 3.54 -9.82 -46.39
N PRO A 315 3.40 -9.20 -47.57
CA PRO A 315 3.02 -9.92 -48.79
C PRO A 315 4.06 -10.96 -49.21
N GLN A 316 3.67 -11.89 -50.10
CA GLN A 316 4.64 -12.80 -50.69
C GLN A 316 5.66 -12.04 -51.55
N ARG A 317 6.90 -12.56 -51.58
CA ARG A 317 8.01 -12.01 -52.37
C ARG A 317 8.41 -10.57 -51.99
N THR A 318 8.23 -10.17 -50.75
CA THR A 318 8.81 -8.93 -50.20
C THR A 318 9.95 -9.24 -49.24
N VAL A 319 10.89 -8.31 -49.13
CA VAL A 319 11.93 -8.29 -48.10
C VAL A 319 11.50 -7.26 -47.05
N LEU A 320 11.37 -7.72 -45.81
CA LEU A 320 11.11 -6.88 -44.63
C LEU A 320 12.45 -6.47 -44.02
N THR A 321 12.62 -5.19 -43.72
CA THR A 321 13.81 -4.66 -43.06
C THR A 321 13.40 -3.99 -41.76
N LEU A 322 13.94 -4.47 -40.64
CA LEU A 322 13.77 -3.88 -39.31
C LEU A 322 15.03 -3.11 -38.93
N ASP A 323 14.88 -1.84 -38.61
CA ASP A 323 16.00 -0.91 -38.39
C ASP A 323 15.85 -0.28 -36.99
N PHE A 324 16.77 -0.67 -36.11
CA PHE A 324 16.76 -0.34 -34.68
C PHE A 324 17.85 0.73 -34.41
N PRO A 325 17.47 1.90 -33.86
CA PRO A 325 18.44 2.93 -33.52
C PRO A 325 19.48 2.42 -32.52
N GLY A 326 20.77 2.61 -32.85
CA GLY A 326 21.89 2.14 -32.02
C GLY A 326 22.26 0.66 -32.21
N GLY A 327 21.54 -0.07 -33.09
CA GLY A 327 21.84 -1.44 -33.45
C GLY A 327 21.45 -2.48 -32.39
N LEU A 328 21.65 -3.74 -32.75
CA LEU A 328 21.33 -4.90 -31.91
C LEU A 328 22.55 -5.80 -31.75
N LYS A 329 22.62 -6.50 -30.61
CA LYS A 329 23.57 -7.59 -30.34
C LYS A 329 22.76 -8.84 -30.03
N GLU A 330 22.97 -9.88 -30.82
CA GLU A 330 22.35 -11.19 -30.60
C GLU A 330 22.82 -11.78 -29.26
N MET A 331 21.89 -12.40 -28.55
CA MET A 331 22.12 -13.00 -27.23
C MET A 331 22.35 -14.51 -27.35
N SER A 332 23.25 -15.01 -26.52
CA SER A 332 23.30 -16.43 -26.18
C SER A 332 22.32 -16.76 -25.05
N GLU A 333 21.94 -18.03 -24.88
CA GLU A 333 20.86 -18.48 -23.96
C GLU A 333 21.07 -18.11 -22.47
N ALA A 334 22.27 -17.66 -22.06
CA ALA A 334 22.61 -17.34 -20.67
C ALA A 334 22.88 -15.84 -20.40
N GLU A 335 22.75 -14.97 -21.41
CA GLU A 335 23.01 -13.54 -21.25
C GLU A 335 21.75 -12.76 -20.85
N THR A 336 21.92 -11.69 -20.08
CA THR A 336 20.88 -10.69 -19.79
C THR A 336 21.34 -9.31 -20.29
N CYS A 337 20.40 -8.50 -20.76
CA CYS A 337 20.75 -7.19 -21.30
C CYS A 337 21.15 -6.22 -20.18
N PRO A 338 22.27 -5.48 -20.30
CA PRO A 338 22.73 -4.55 -19.27
C PRO A 338 21.73 -3.43 -18.94
N ASP A 339 20.92 -3.04 -19.91
CA ASP A 339 19.87 -2.03 -19.81
C ASP A 339 18.48 -2.63 -19.50
N GLY A 340 18.38 -3.95 -19.38
CA GLY A 340 17.13 -4.68 -19.14
C GLY A 340 16.17 -4.74 -20.34
N HIS A 341 16.53 -4.20 -21.50
CA HIS A 341 15.66 -4.17 -22.69
C HIS A 341 16.03 -5.31 -23.63
N GLN A 342 15.19 -6.35 -23.65
CA GLN A 342 15.33 -7.50 -24.53
C GLN A 342 14.33 -7.42 -25.68
N TYR A 343 14.81 -7.64 -26.89
CA TYR A 343 13.99 -7.78 -28.10
C TYR A 343 14.03 -9.23 -28.57
N SER A 344 12.88 -9.82 -28.84
CA SER A 344 12.75 -11.13 -29.44
C SER A 344 12.13 -10.98 -30.83
N VAL A 345 12.82 -11.47 -31.85
CA VAL A 345 12.33 -11.46 -33.23
C VAL A 345 12.01 -12.89 -33.64
N SER A 346 10.72 -13.16 -33.85
CA SER A 346 10.18 -14.42 -34.33
C SER A 346 9.87 -14.34 -35.82
N THR A 347 10.36 -15.29 -36.62
CA THR A 347 10.04 -15.40 -38.05
C THR A 347 9.43 -16.75 -38.37
N ILE A 348 8.28 -16.77 -39.04
CA ILE A 348 7.62 -18.00 -39.46
C ILE A 348 8.25 -18.48 -40.78
N LYS A 349 8.85 -19.67 -40.78
CA LYS A 349 9.40 -20.34 -41.98
C LYS A 349 8.65 -21.63 -42.26
N SER A 350 8.88 -22.25 -43.42
CA SER A 350 8.26 -23.52 -43.80
C SER A 350 8.56 -24.69 -42.85
N GLN A 351 9.64 -24.60 -42.06
CA GLN A 351 10.09 -25.62 -41.11
C GLN A 351 9.67 -25.35 -39.66
N GLY A 352 8.94 -24.26 -39.39
CA GLY A 352 8.55 -23.82 -38.05
C GLY A 352 8.87 -22.35 -37.79
N GLU A 353 8.58 -21.90 -36.58
CA GLU A 353 8.93 -20.57 -36.07
C GLU A 353 10.37 -20.57 -35.54
N ILE A 354 11.15 -19.56 -35.90
CA ILE A 354 12.49 -19.32 -35.35
C ILE A 354 12.46 -18.00 -34.59
N THR A 355 12.82 -18.04 -33.31
CA THR A 355 12.91 -16.87 -32.43
C THR A 355 14.36 -16.60 -32.07
N THR A 356 14.82 -15.37 -32.28
CA THR A 356 16.16 -14.91 -31.88
C THR A 356 16.03 -13.75 -30.91
N SER A 357 16.80 -13.78 -29.83
CA SER A 357 16.83 -12.71 -28.81
C SER A 357 18.00 -11.76 -29.03
N TYR A 358 17.77 -10.48 -28.78
CA TYR A 358 18.73 -9.39 -28.96
C TYR A 358 18.71 -8.42 -27.78
N CYS A 359 19.89 -7.92 -27.43
CA CYS A 359 20.05 -6.73 -26.60
C CYS A 359 20.28 -5.48 -27.46
N LYS A 360 20.04 -4.32 -26.88
CA LYS A 360 20.38 -3.03 -27.48
C LYS A 360 21.90 -2.87 -27.62
N GLY A 361 22.30 -2.21 -28.70
CA GLY A 361 23.69 -1.93 -29.02
C GLY A 361 24.33 -3.07 -29.81
N GLY A 362 25.09 -2.76 -30.86
CA GLY A 362 25.79 -3.75 -31.67
C GLY A 362 25.65 -3.49 -33.17
N THR A 363 26.02 -4.47 -34.00
CA THR A 363 26.08 -4.34 -35.46
C THR A 363 25.02 -5.16 -36.20
N ALA A 364 24.13 -5.86 -35.49
CA ALA A 364 23.13 -6.75 -36.09
C ALA A 364 21.88 -6.01 -36.60
N SER A 365 21.97 -4.71 -36.90
CA SER A 365 20.89 -3.92 -37.52
C SER A 365 21.43 -3.18 -38.73
N PRO A 366 20.69 -3.09 -39.86
CA PRO A 366 19.30 -3.54 -40.06
C PRO A 366 19.16 -5.07 -40.24
N LEU A 367 18.03 -5.62 -39.79
CA LEU A 367 17.67 -7.03 -39.94
C LEU A 367 16.81 -7.25 -41.19
N GLY A 368 17.28 -8.07 -42.13
CA GLY A 368 16.56 -8.44 -43.35
C GLY A 368 15.83 -9.79 -43.22
N LEU A 369 14.51 -9.78 -43.37
CA LEU A 369 13.62 -10.92 -43.16
C LEU A 369 12.75 -11.18 -44.41
N LEU A 370 12.40 -12.45 -44.64
CA LEU A 370 11.70 -12.89 -45.87
C LEU A 370 10.27 -13.41 -45.62
N ALA A 371 9.76 -13.32 -44.39
CA ALA A 371 8.47 -13.88 -44.01
C ALA A 371 7.79 -13.04 -42.92
N ALA A 372 6.54 -13.41 -42.59
CA ALA A 372 5.80 -12.85 -41.48
C ALA A 372 6.64 -12.91 -40.20
N THR A 373 6.68 -11.78 -39.51
CA THR A 373 7.60 -11.56 -38.39
C THR A 373 6.82 -10.99 -37.21
N SER A 374 7.09 -11.51 -36.02
CA SER A 374 6.65 -10.90 -34.77
C SER A 374 7.87 -10.37 -34.03
N VAL A 375 7.79 -9.13 -33.56
CA VAL A 375 8.81 -8.52 -32.70
C VAL A 375 8.19 -8.36 -31.32
N THR A 376 8.83 -8.84 -30.27
CA THR A 376 8.35 -8.69 -28.89
C THR A 376 9.42 -8.05 -28.02
N THR A 377 9.01 -7.16 -27.12
CA THR A 377 9.91 -6.60 -26.10
C THR A 377 9.23 -6.54 -24.74
N GLN A 378 9.98 -6.87 -23.69
CA GLN A 378 9.54 -6.66 -22.32
C GLN A 378 10.00 -5.30 -21.83
N VAL A 379 9.08 -4.58 -21.20
CA VAL A 379 9.29 -3.21 -20.74
C VAL A 379 9.08 -3.17 -19.23
N LEU A 380 10.13 -2.74 -18.53
CA LEU A 380 10.07 -2.55 -17.09
C LEU A 380 9.19 -1.34 -16.73
N LYS A 381 8.73 -1.32 -15.48
CA LYS A 381 7.92 -0.22 -14.93
C LYS A 381 8.65 1.10 -15.10
N GLY A 382 7.98 2.09 -15.68
CA GLY A 382 8.50 3.45 -15.87
C GLY A 382 9.44 3.63 -17.07
N SER A 383 9.90 2.55 -17.70
CA SER A 383 10.80 2.62 -18.87
C SER A 383 10.04 3.02 -20.13
N GLU A 384 10.75 3.67 -21.05
CA GLU A 384 10.26 3.95 -22.40
C GLU A 384 10.67 2.84 -23.37
N VAL A 385 9.92 2.71 -24.45
CA VAL A 385 10.23 1.76 -25.52
C VAL A 385 10.85 2.51 -26.66
N ASP A 386 12.02 2.07 -27.09
CA ASP A 386 12.66 2.65 -28.27
C ASP A 386 11.83 2.33 -29.52
N SER A 387 11.60 3.34 -30.36
CA SER A 387 10.98 3.14 -31.66
C SER A 387 11.97 2.47 -32.62
N PHE A 388 11.51 1.50 -33.40
CA PHE A 388 12.22 0.99 -34.58
C PHE A 388 11.44 1.31 -35.85
N THR A 389 12.12 1.25 -36.99
CA THR A 389 11.47 1.50 -38.29
C THR A 389 11.34 0.20 -39.09
N VAL A 390 10.25 0.13 -39.86
CA VAL A 390 9.92 -1.00 -40.71
C VAL A 390 9.91 -0.53 -42.16
N LYS A 391 10.71 -1.18 -43.00
CA LYS A 391 10.79 -0.91 -44.45
C LYS A 391 10.49 -2.20 -45.22
N VAL A 392 9.76 -2.10 -46.32
CA VAL A 392 9.43 -3.23 -47.20
C VAL A 392 9.81 -2.92 -48.63
N ALA A 393 10.36 -3.93 -49.33
CA ALA A 393 10.71 -3.82 -50.74
C ALA A 393 10.37 -5.12 -51.50
N PRO A 394 9.98 -5.04 -52.79
CA PRO A 394 9.83 -6.22 -53.63
C PRO A 394 11.15 -6.98 -53.78
N ARG A 395 11.08 -8.31 -53.74
CA ARG A 395 12.23 -9.16 -54.02
C ARG A 395 12.51 -9.11 -55.53
N GLY A 396 13.65 -8.54 -55.92
CA GLY A 396 14.07 -8.47 -57.31
C GLY A 396 14.13 -9.87 -57.94
N SER A 397 13.40 -10.09 -59.03
CA SER A 397 13.58 -11.26 -59.88
C SER A 397 14.90 -11.12 -60.64
N ARG A 398 15.80 -12.12 -60.55
CA ARG A 398 16.89 -12.27 -61.53
C ARG A 398 16.24 -12.36 -62.91
N MET A 399 16.38 -11.32 -63.73
CA MET A 399 16.21 -11.47 -65.17
C MET A 399 17.33 -12.37 -65.66
N MET A 400 17.00 -13.62 -66.00
CA MET A 400 17.84 -14.43 -66.86
C MET A 400 17.83 -13.75 -68.23
N SER A 401 18.94 -13.11 -68.62
CA SER A 401 19.15 -12.75 -70.01
C SER A 401 19.24 -14.07 -70.79
N VAL A 402 18.21 -14.36 -71.57
CA VAL A 402 18.27 -15.40 -72.60
C VAL A 402 19.05 -14.77 -73.76
N MET A 403 20.19 -15.38 -74.05
CA MET A 403 21.15 -14.98 -75.09
C MET A 403 20.62 -15.31 -76.48
#